data_AF-A0A1Q5LLP1-F1
#
_entry.id   AF-A0A1Q5LLP1-F1
#
_cell.length_a   1.000
_cell.length_b   1.000
_cell.length_c   1.000
_cell.angle_alpha   90.00
_cell.angle_beta   90.00
_cell.angle_gamma   90.00
#
_symmetry.space_group_name_H-M   'P 1'
#
loop_
_entity.id
_entity.type
_entity.pdbx_description
1 polymer ?
#
loop_
_entity_poly.entity_id
_entity_poly.type
_entity_poly.pdbx_seq_one_letter_code
_entity_poly.pdbx_strand_id
1 'polypeptide(L)'
;MLAEPDHVATRELGREAAVSAVDDIRLWTRRGRVAVPEITDDPLGVAQSVRARHRALDLGLADAVNVALAAEYDTDVVLTLDRQDFRAVRPLGRHKAFRVLPEPDDLPL
;
A
#
# COMPACT_ATOMS: atom_id res chain seq x y z
N MET A 1 -6.76 6.88 -1.19
CA MET A 1 -6.34 5.48 -1.45
C MET A 1 -7.43 4.44 -1.17
N LEU A 2 -8.37 4.63 -0.24
CA LEU A 2 -9.45 3.65 0.00
C LEU A 2 -10.42 3.42 -1.18
N ALA A 3 -10.47 4.34 -2.16
CA ALA A 3 -11.33 4.20 -3.33
C ALA A 3 -10.98 2.97 -4.20
N GLU A 4 -9.71 2.61 -4.29
CA GLU A 4 -9.26 1.46 -5.06
C GLU A 4 -9.70 0.12 -4.45
N PRO A 5 -9.42 -0.19 -3.17
CA PRO A 5 -9.92 -1.42 -2.56
C PRO A 5 -11.45 -1.45 -2.50
N ASP A 6 -12.15 -0.32 -2.33
CA ASP A 6 -13.62 -0.26 -2.41
C ASP A 6 -14.14 -0.62 -3.81
N HIS A 7 -13.51 -0.08 -4.86
CA HIS A 7 -13.85 -0.39 -6.24
C HIS A 7 -13.60 -1.86 -6.58
N VAL A 8 -12.43 -2.39 -6.21
CA VAL A 8 -12.07 -3.79 -6.43
C VAL A 8 -12.98 -4.73 -5.65
N ALA A 9 -13.25 -4.47 -4.37
CA ALA A 9 -14.16 -5.27 -3.57
C ALA A 9 -15.58 -5.24 -4.14
N THR A 10 -16.06 -4.09 -4.62
CA THR A 10 -17.37 -3.99 -5.27
C THR A 10 -17.41 -4.84 -6.55
N ARG A 11 -16.33 -4.81 -7.35
CA ARG A 11 -16.22 -5.54 -8.62
C ARG A 11 -16.10 -7.05 -8.43
N GLU A 12 -15.32 -7.51 -7.45
CA GLU A 12 -14.96 -8.92 -7.27
C GLU A 12 -15.83 -9.65 -6.24
N LEU A 13 -16.31 -8.95 -5.20
CA LEU A 13 -17.03 -9.54 -4.06
C LEU A 13 -18.46 -9.01 -3.92
N GLY A 14 -18.83 -7.98 -4.69
CA GLY A 14 -20.15 -7.35 -4.65
C GLY A 14 -20.27 -6.21 -3.64
N ARG A 15 -21.33 -5.41 -3.80
CA ARG A 15 -21.52 -4.15 -3.06
C ARG A 15 -21.65 -4.34 -1.55
N GLU A 16 -22.36 -5.38 -1.10
CA GLU A 16 -22.53 -5.65 0.33
C GLU A 16 -21.20 -5.98 1.02
N ALA A 17 -20.36 -6.80 0.37
CA ALA A 17 -19.03 -7.13 0.87
C ALA A 17 -18.11 -5.90 0.94
N ALA A 18 -18.15 -5.02 -0.07
CA ALA A 18 -17.39 -3.77 -0.07
C ALA A 18 -17.78 -2.85 1.11
N VAL A 19 -19.08 -2.67 1.34
CA VAL A 19 -19.59 -1.88 2.47
C VAL A 19 -19.15 -2.50 3.81
N SER A 20 -19.28 -3.82 3.96
CA SER A 20 -18.82 -4.53 5.16
C SER A 20 -17.32 -4.33 5.40
N ALA A 21 -16.49 -4.41 4.35
CA ALA A 21 -15.05 -4.21 4.46
C ALA A 21 -14.69 -2.80 4.94
N VAL A 22 -15.41 -1.77 4.49
CA VAL A 22 -15.23 -0.40 4.98
C VAL A 22 -15.59 -0.29 6.47
N ASP A 23 -16.67 -0.93 6.92
CA ASP A 23 -17.04 -0.94 8.33
C ASP A 23 -16.00 -1.66 9.21
N ASP A 24 -15.40 -2.75 8.71
CA ASP A 24 -14.30 -3.44 9.38
C ASP A 24 -13.05 -2.54 9.50
N ILE A 25 -12.67 -1.84 8.43
CA ILE A 25 -11.57 -0.86 8.46
C ILE A 25 -11.85 0.21 9.50
N ARG A 26 -13.06 0.81 9.50
CA ARG A 26 -13.45 1.83 10.49
C ARG A 26 -13.38 1.29 11.91
N LEU A 27 -13.78 0.04 12.12
CA LEU A 27 -13.72 -0.62 13.42
C LEU A 27 -12.28 -0.85 13.89
N TRP A 28 -11.38 -1.29 13.00
CA TRP A 28 -9.97 -1.46 13.32
C TRP A 28 -9.26 -0.14 13.57
N THR A 29 -9.58 0.91 12.83
CA THR A 29 -9.07 2.26 13.06
C THR A 29 -9.47 2.79 14.43
N ARG A 30 -10.77 2.67 14.81
CA ARG A 30 -11.23 3.08 16.16
C ARG A 30 -10.54 2.31 17.29
N ARG A 31 -10.08 1.09 17.02
CA ARG A 31 -9.34 0.25 17.99
C ARG A 31 -7.83 0.47 17.95
N GLY A 32 -7.32 1.37 17.12
CA GLY A 32 -5.89 1.61 16.95
C GLY A 32 -5.13 0.44 16.33
N ARG A 33 -5.81 -0.47 15.62
CA ARG A 33 -5.18 -1.63 14.97
C ARG A 33 -4.71 -1.34 13.55
N VAL A 34 -5.33 -0.36 12.90
CA VAL A 34 -5.01 0.09 11.53
C VAL A 34 -4.94 1.61 11.54
N ALA A 35 -3.96 2.16 10.84
CA ALA A 35 -3.90 3.58 10.51
C ALA A 35 -4.39 3.80 9.08
N VAL A 36 -5.19 4.85 8.87
CA VAL A 36 -5.58 5.33 7.54
C VAL A 36 -4.93 6.70 7.38
N PRO A 37 -3.72 6.79 6.77
CA PRO A 37 -3.00 8.05 6.66
C PRO A 37 -3.74 9.03 5.76
N GLU A 38 -3.68 10.31 6.12
CA GLU A 38 -4.06 11.40 5.24
C GLU A 38 -2.97 11.57 4.18
N ILE A 39 -3.36 11.68 2.90
CA ILE A 39 -2.41 11.94 1.81
C ILE A 39 -2.39 13.44 1.57
N THR A 40 -1.43 14.11 2.22
CA THR A 40 -1.16 15.54 2.06
C THR A 40 -0.15 15.79 0.93
N ASP A 41 0.26 17.05 0.75
CA ASP A 41 1.24 17.43 -0.28
C ASP A 41 2.60 16.72 -0.09
N ASP A 42 3.04 16.54 1.15
CA ASP A 42 4.35 15.96 1.47
C ASP A 42 4.48 14.50 0.97
N PRO A 43 3.62 13.52 1.39
CA PRO A 43 3.67 12.17 0.85
C PRO A 43 3.45 12.12 -0.67
N LEU A 44 2.63 13.02 -1.21
CA LEU A 44 2.34 13.08 -2.64
C LEU A 44 3.56 13.54 -3.46
N GLY A 45 4.29 14.56 -2.97
CA GLY A 45 5.54 15.03 -3.60
C GLY A 45 6.64 13.97 -3.58
N VAL A 46 6.75 13.22 -2.47
CA VAL A 46 7.65 12.07 -2.38
C VAL A 46 7.25 10.99 -3.39
N ALA A 47 5.96 10.64 -3.48
CA ALA A 47 5.46 9.66 -4.44
C ALA A 47 5.78 10.05 -5.90
N GLN A 48 5.61 11.32 -6.27
CA GLN A 48 6.00 11.80 -7.62
C GLN A 48 7.51 11.69 -7.85
N SER A 49 8.32 11.96 -6.83
CA SER A 49 9.77 11.78 -6.91
C SER A 49 10.16 10.31 -7.11
N VAL A 50 9.46 9.37 -6.45
CA VAL A 50 9.64 7.93 -6.65
C VAL A 50 9.31 7.54 -8.09
N ARG A 51 8.17 7.97 -8.64
CA ARG A 51 7.78 7.70 -10.03
C ARG A 51 8.79 8.27 -11.02
N ALA A 52 9.30 9.48 -10.76
CA ALA A 52 10.32 10.10 -11.58
C ALA A 52 11.66 9.35 -11.55
N ARG A 53 12.06 8.79 -10.40
CA ARG A 53 13.27 7.97 -10.26
C ARG A 53 13.14 6.60 -10.91
N HIS A 54 11.94 6.02 -10.88
CA HIS A 54 11.63 4.68 -11.35
C HIS A 54 10.74 4.68 -12.60
N ARG A 55 10.95 5.61 -13.54
CA ARG A 55 10.10 5.77 -14.75
C ARG A 55 9.90 4.48 -15.55
N ALA A 56 10.93 3.63 -15.62
CA ALA A 56 10.87 2.37 -16.37
C ALA A 56 9.95 1.32 -15.72
N LEU A 57 9.62 1.46 -14.44
CA LEU A 57 8.69 0.57 -13.74
C LEU A 57 7.22 0.99 -13.93
N ASP A 58 6.96 2.21 -14.43
CA ASP A 58 5.60 2.75 -14.62
C ASP A 58 4.69 2.62 -13.37
N LEU A 59 5.26 2.89 -12.19
CA LEU A 59 4.57 2.70 -10.91
C LEU A 59 3.24 3.47 -10.86
N GLY A 60 2.20 2.76 -10.39
CA GLY A 60 0.93 3.33 -10.03
C GLY A 60 1.06 4.38 -8.91
N LEU A 61 0.08 5.29 -8.82
CA LEU A 61 0.06 6.27 -7.75
C LEU A 61 -0.03 5.61 -6.37
N ALA A 62 -0.82 4.55 -6.24
CA ALA A 62 -0.97 3.81 -4.99
C ALA A 62 0.38 3.23 -4.51
N ASP A 63 1.13 2.57 -5.41
CA ASP A 63 2.43 1.99 -5.08
C ASP A 63 3.45 3.06 -4.69
N ALA A 64 3.50 4.15 -5.45
CA ALA A 64 4.40 5.26 -5.16
C ALA A 64 4.09 5.95 -3.83
N VAL A 65 2.81 6.12 -3.48
CA VAL A 65 2.40 6.66 -2.17
C VAL A 65 2.71 5.66 -1.06
N ASN A 66 2.52 4.36 -1.27
CA ASN A 66 2.91 3.34 -0.29
C ASN A 66 4.43 3.33 -0.03
N VAL A 67 5.28 3.59 -1.04
CA VAL A 67 6.73 3.78 -0.85
C VAL A 67 7.02 5.03 0.01
N ALA A 68 6.29 6.12 -0.21
CA ALA A 68 6.43 7.34 0.59
C ALA A 68 6.00 7.11 2.05
N LEU A 69 4.82 6.51 2.26
CA LEU A 69 4.31 6.17 3.58
C LEU A 69 5.23 5.19 4.32
N ALA A 70 5.82 4.22 3.62
CA ALA A 70 6.77 3.31 4.25
C ALA A 70 7.99 4.04 4.82
N ALA A 71 8.42 5.14 4.19
CA ALA A 71 9.47 5.99 4.73
C ALA A 71 8.99 6.80 5.94
N GLU A 72 7.78 7.35 5.89
CA GLU A 72 7.17 8.09 7.00
C GLU A 72 6.98 7.22 8.25
N TYR A 73 6.52 5.99 8.07
CA TYR A 73 6.36 5.00 9.14
C TYR A 73 7.64 4.21 9.47
N ASP A 74 8.77 4.54 8.84
CA ASP A 74 10.08 3.91 9.05
C ASP A 74 10.00 2.36 9.02
N THR A 75 9.33 1.84 7.99
CA THR A 75 9.10 0.40 7.79
C THR A 75 9.63 -0.07 6.43
N ASP A 76 10.04 -1.34 6.38
CA ASP A 76 10.31 -2.05 5.13
C ASP A 76 9.25 -3.11 4.81
N VAL A 77 8.21 -3.26 5.64
CA VAL A 77 7.20 -4.30 5.44
C VAL A 77 6.04 -3.76 4.63
N VAL A 78 5.73 -4.42 3.51
CA VAL A 78 4.58 -4.11 2.67
C VAL A 78 3.77 -5.37 2.45
N LEU A 79 2.47 -5.30 2.73
CA LEU A 79 1.52 -6.35 2.40
C LEU A 79 0.92 -6.05 1.03
N THR A 80 1.23 -6.86 0.02
CA THR A 80 0.71 -6.68 -1.33
C THR A 80 0.68 -8.02 -2.08
N LEU A 81 -0.33 -8.19 -2.94
CA LEU A 81 -0.39 -9.30 -3.89
C LEU A 81 0.47 -9.01 -5.13
N ASP A 82 0.66 -7.74 -5.49
CA ASP A 82 1.59 -7.34 -6.54
C ASP A 82 2.99 -7.14 -5.95
N ARG A 83 3.80 -8.20 -6.09
CA ARG A 83 5.13 -8.28 -5.47
C ARG A 83 6.22 -7.70 -6.35
N GLN A 84 5.96 -7.47 -7.64
CA GLN A 84 7.00 -7.16 -8.60
C GLN A 84 7.55 -5.75 -8.36
N ASP A 85 6.67 -4.77 -8.19
CA ASP A 85 7.06 -3.37 -8.06
C ASP A 85 7.85 -3.09 -6.79
N PHE A 86 7.41 -3.61 -5.64
CA PHE A 86 8.09 -3.43 -4.37
C PHE A 86 9.43 -4.18 -4.28
N ARG A 87 9.67 -5.18 -5.13
CA ARG A 87 11.00 -5.81 -5.26
C ARG A 87 11.97 -5.00 -6.11
N ALA A 88 11.44 -4.17 -7.02
CA ALA A 88 12.22 -3.33 -7.91
C ALA A 88 12.53 -1.93 -7.33
N VAL A 89 11.86 -1.56 -6.23
CA VAL A 89 12.07 -0.28 -5.53
C VAL A 89 12.77 -0.51 -4.19
N ARG A 90 13.71 0.38 -3.82
CA ARG A 90 14.33 0.38 -2.49
C ARG A 90 13.55 1.30 -1.54
N PRO A 91 13.34 0.93 -0.26
CA PRO A 91 12.81 1.86 0.74
C PRO A 91 13.64 3.15 0.81
N LEU A 92 12.98 4.29 1.01
CA LEU A 92 13.66 5.61 1.02
C LEU A 92 14.45 5.87 2.31
N GLY A 93 14.22 5.07 3.36
CA GLY A 93 14.92 5.15 4.64
C GLY A 93 16.16 4.27 4.75
N ARG A 94 16.45 3.82 5.98
CA ARG A 94 17.65 3.00 6.29
C ARG A 94 17.61 1.58 5.72
N HIS A 95 16.44 1.09 5.34
CA HIS A 95 16.23 -0.28 4.92
C HIS A 95 16.84 -0.55 3.54
N LYS A 96 17.27 -1.80 3.32
CA LYS A 96 17.98 -2.19 2.09
C LYS A 96 17.06 -2.70 0.99
N ALA A 97 15.92 -3.29 1.37
CA ALA A 97 14.90 -3.82 0.47
C ALA A 97 13.57 -3.89 1.22
N PHE A 98 12.45 -3.89 0.49
CA PHE A 98 11.14 -4.18 1.09
C PHE A 98 11.01 -5.67 1.41
N ARG A 99 10.43 -5.97 2.57
CA ARG A 99 9.91 -7.28 2.95
C ARG A 99 8.46 -7.38 2.51
N VAL A 100 8.23 -8.10 1.41
CA VAL A 100 6.91 -8.20 0.78
C VAL A 100 6.15 -9.39 1.31
N LEU A 101 5.10 -9.10 2.07
CA LEU A 101 4.15 -10.06 2.61
C LEU A 101 2.96 -10.25 1.65
N PRO A 102 2.32 -11.43 1.67
CA PRO A 102 2.79 -12.66 2.31
C PRO A 102 4.12 -13.14 1.69
N GLU A 103 4.99 -13.76 2.49
CA GLU A 103 6.14 -14.49 1.94
C GLU A 103 5.61 -15.69 1.11
N PRO A 104 6.38 -16.22 0.14
CA PRO A 104 5.90 -17.32 -0.71
C PRO A 104 5.38 -18.52 0.11
N ASP A 105 5.94 -18.73 1.30
CA ASP A 105 5.62 -19.84 2.19
C ASP A 105 4.41 -19.55 3.13
N ASP A 106 3.90 -18.31 3.14
CA ASP A 106 2.77 -17.89 4.00
C ASP A 106 1.39 -18.15 3.35
N LEU A 107 1.34 -18.39 2.04
CA LEU A 107 0.10 -18.68 1.32
C LEU A 107 -0.07 -20.20 1.16
N PRO A 108 -1.25 -20.76 1.48
CA PRO A 108 -1.54 -22.15 1.19
C PRO A 108 -1.48 -22.39 -0.33
N LEU A 109 -0.81 -23.47 -0.75
CA LEU A 109 -0.76 -23.97 -2.13
C LEU A 109 -2.17 -24.24 -2.69
#